data_AF-A0A7Z2PML9-F1
#
_entry.id   AF-A0A7Z2PML9-F1
#
_cell.length_a   1.000
_cell.length_b   1.000
_cell.length_c   1.000
_cell.angle_alpha   90.00
_cell.angle_beta   90.00
_cell.angle_gamma   90.00
#
_symmetry.space_group_name_H-M   'P 1'
#
loop_
_entity.id
_entity.type
_entity.pdbx_description
1 polymer ?
#
loop_
_entity_poly.entity_id
_entity_poly.type
_entity_poly.pdbx_seq_one_letter_code
_entity_poly.pdbx_strand_id
1 'polypeptide(L)'
;MAFIVISSAERQARWRTRRTADIEALRAATTKAELALAQAENYLLHQRVLDLENALACRESAAKSAQTKAASEVAHLKQKNEELQFKLRQMWDWYNNEITKAGGLTFKAGSLIAKALHPDTKPSEEVRLEAFKAFSAWKGDRDAAKRR
;
A
#
# COMPACT_ATOMS: atom_id res chain seq x y z
N MET A 1 67.64 -44.67 -59.79
CA MET A 1 66.69 -44.13 -58.79
C MET A 1 67.47 -43.29 -57.79
N ALA A 2 67.25 -41.98 -57.76
CA ALA A 2 67.92 -41.09 -56.80
C ALA A 2 67.07 -41.00 -55.52
N PHE A 3 67.60 -41.49 -54.39
CA PHE A 3 66.98 -41.29 -53.09
C PHE A 3 67.39 -39.91 -52.56
N ILE A 4 66.42 -38.99 -52.46
CA ILE A 4 66.63 -37.69 -51.81
C ILE A 4 66.74 -37.96 -50.30
N VAL A 5 67.96 -37.96 -49.77
CA VAL A 5 68.22 -38.11 -48.33
C VAL A 5 67.96 -36.77 -47.65
N ILE A 6 66.79 -36.63 -47.03
CA ILE A 6 66.41 -35.44 -46.25
C ILE A 6 67.33 -35.33 -45.03
N SER A 7 67.97 -34.17 -44.86
CA SER A 7 68.86 -33.90 -43.74
C SER A 7 68.11 -33.98 -42.39
N SER A 8 68.82 -34.29 -41.31
CA SER A 8 68.25 -34.33 -39.97
C SER A 8 67.62 -32.99 -39.56
N ALA A 9 68.25 -31.88 -39.96
CA ALA A 9 67.78 -30.52 -39.70
C ALA A 9 66.41 -30.24 -40.36
N GLU A 10 66.21 -30.66 -41.61
CA GLU A 10 64.93 -30.48 -42.31
C GLU A 10 63.81 -31.33 -41.71
N ARG A 11 64.11 -32.57 -41.29
CA ARG A 11 63.14 -33.40 -40.55
C ARG A 11 62.73 -32.75 -39.23
N GLN A 12 63.69 -32.18 -38.51
CA GLN A 12 63.43 -31.51 -37.23
C GLN A 12 62.63 -30.22 -37.43
N ALA A 13 62.93 -29.42 -38.45
CA ALA A 13 62.17 -28.23 -38.80
C ALA A 13 60.71 -28.59 -39.13
N ARG A 14 60.49 -29.57 -40.00
CA ARG A 14 59.13 -30.06 -40.35
C ARG A 14 58.35 -30.57 -39.13
N TRP A 15 59.02 -31.30 -38.23
CA TRP A 15 58.37 -31.76 -37.00
C TRP A 15 57.96 -30.61 -36.08
N ARG A 16 58.81 -29.59 -35.92
CA ARG A 16 58.49 -28.40 -35.13
C ARG A 16 57.31 -27.65 -35.73
N THR A 17 57.30 -27.43 -37.05
CA THR A 17 56.18 -26.77 -37.74
C THR A 17 54.86 -27.53 -37.60
N ARG A 18 54.91 -28.87 -37.70
CA ARG A 18 53.71 -29.70 -37.48
C ARG A 18 53.22 -29.58 -36.04
N ARG A 19 54.13 -29.65 -35.07
CA ARG A 19 53.79 -29.53 -33.65
C ARG A 19 53.22 -28.15 -33.29
N THR A 20 53.75 -27.07 -33.87
CA THR A 20 53.18 -25.74 -33.66
C THR A 20 51.79 -25.62 -34.27
N ALA A 21 51.58 -26.15 -35.48
CA ALA A 21 50.27 -26.18 -36.12
C ALA A 21 49.24 -26.98 -35.29
N ASP A 22 49.65 -28.13 -34.74
CA ASP A 22 48.80 -28.95 -33.86
C ASP A 22 48.43 -28.18 -32.58
N ILE A 23 49.38 -27.45 -31.97
CA ILE A 23 49.13 -26.63 -30.77
C ILE A 23 48.18 -25.47 -31.08
N GLU A 24 48.35 -24.80 -32.22
CA GLU A 24 47.48 -23.70 -32.65
C GLU A 24 46.08 -24.18 -32.98
N ALA A 25 45.95 -25.34 -33.65
CA ALA A 25 44.66 -25.96 -33.92
C ALA A 25 43.91 -26.31 -32.63
N LEU A 26 44.63 -26.84 -31.63
CA LEU A 26 44.04 -27.11 -30.31
C LEU A 26 43.58 -25.81 -29.62
N ARG A 27 44.39 -24.75 -29.64
CA ARG A 27 44.00 -23.45 -29.09
C ARG A 27 42.75 -22.89 -29.76
N ALA A 28 42.69 -22.94 -31.09
CA ALA A 28 41.54 -22.49 -31.86
C ALA A 28 40.27 -23.32 -31.57
N ALA A 29 40.42 -24.63 -31.36
CA ALA A 29 39.31 -25.49 -30.97
C ALA A 29 38.80 -25.14 -29.56
N THR A 30 39.70 -24.91 -28.60
CA THR A 30 39.33 -24.52 -27.23
C THR A 30 38.62 -23.17 -27.20
N THR A 31 39.16 -22.15 -27.85
CA THR A 31 38.52 -20.82 -27.88
C THR A 31 37.15 -20.86 -28.56
N LYS A 32 37.00 -21.67 -29.62
CA LYS A 32 35.70 -21.87 -30.27
C LYS A 32 34.69 -22.55 -29.35
N ALA A 33 35.12 -23.54 -28.55
CA ALA A 33 34.25 -24.22 -27.59
C ALA A 33 33.84 -23.27 -26.44
N GLU A 34 34.77 -22.48 -25.91
CA GLU A 34 34.50 -21.48 -24.88
C GLU A 34 33.51 -20.42 -25.38
N LEU A 35 33.70 -19.92 -26.61
CA LEU A 35 32.80 -18.95 -27.23
C LEU A 35 31.39 -19.54 -27.43
N ALA A 36 31.28 -20.78 -27.87
CA ALA A 36 29.99 -21.45 -28.03
C ALA A 36 29.28 -21.64 -26.68
N LEU A 37 30.02 -21.98 -25.62
CA LEU A 37 29.49 -22.10 -24.26
C LEU A 37 29.00 -20.74 -23.75
N ALA A 38 29.81 -19.69 -23.89
CA ALA A 38 29.42 -18.34 -23.48
C ALA A 38 28.18 -17.82 -24.23
N GLN A 39 28.05 -18.14 -25.53
CA GLN A 39 26.86 -17.80 -26.31
C GLN A 39 25.61 -18.54 -25.83
N ALA A 40 25.74 -19.84 -25.50
CA ALA A 40 24.63 -20.62 -24.96
C ALA A 40 24.17 -20.10 -23.59
N GLU A 41 25.12 -19.78 -22.70
CA GLU A 41 24.82 -19.18 -21.39
C GLU A 41 24.16 -17.81 -21.54
N ASN A 42 24.67 -16.97 -22.44
CA ASN A 42 24.10 -15.65 -22.70
C ASN A 42 22.66 -15.74 -23.22
N TYR A 43 22.37 -16.69 -24.11
CA TYR A 43 21.01 -16.95 -24.59
C TYR A 43 20.07 -17.35 -23.45
N LEU A 44 20.51 -18.27 -22.57
CA LEU A 44 19.73 -18.67 -21.40
C LEU A 44 19.47 -17.52 -20.43
N LEU A 45 20.48 -16.66 -20.20
CA LEU A 45 20.33 -15.48 -19.37
C LEU A 45 19.34 -14.48 -19.98
N HIS A 46 19.39 -14.24 -21.29
CA HIS A 46 18.42 -13.39 -21.98
C HIS A 46 16.99 -13.93 -21.83
N GLN A 47 16.80 -15.23 -22.01
CA GLN A 47 15.49 -15.84 -21.82
C GLN A 47 15.01 -15.67 -20.38
N ARG A 48 15.90 -15.86 -19.40
CA ARG A 48 15.56 -15.70 -17.98
C ARG A 48 15.21 -14.25 -17.63
N VAL A 49 15.91 -13.28 -18.19
CA VAL A 49 15.61 -11.85 -18.00
C VAL A 49 14.21 -11.55 -18.54
N LEU A 50 13.88 -12.00 -19.75
CA LEU A 50 12.55 -11.80 -20.33
C LEU A 50 11.44 -12.43 -19.47
N ASP A 51 11.65 -13.64 -18.97
CA ASP A 51 10.68 -14.31 -18.10
C ASP A 51 10.47 -13.53 -16.78
N LEU A 52 11.54 -12.98 -16.21
CA LEU A 52 11.47 -12.17 -14.99
C LEU A 52 10.79 -10.82 -15.23
N GLU A 53 11.09 -10.15 -16.35
CA GLU A 53 10.42 -8.91 -16.74
C GLU A 53 8.91 -9.11 -16.92
N ASN A 54 8.53 -10.18 -17.60
CA ASN A 54 7.12 -10.55 -17.76
C ASN A 54 6.44 -10.84 -16.41
N ALA A 55 7.11 -11.60 -15.54
CA ALA A 55 6.58 -11.89 -14.21
C ALA A 55 6.43 -10.63 -13.34
N LEU A 56 7.37 -9.68 -13.45
CA LEU A 56 7.28 -8.38 -12.78
C LEU A 56 6.11 -7.55 -13.31
N ALA A 57 5.95 -7.45 -14.63
CA ALA A 57 4.83 -6.74 -15.24
C ALA A 57 3.46 -7.31 -14.81
N CYS A 58 3.34 -8.64 -14.75
CA CYS A 58 2.14 -9.31 -14.22
C CYS A 58 1.90 -8.98 -12.74
N ARG A 59 2.94 -8.96 -11.90
CA ARG A 59 2.80 -8.60 -10.48
C ARG A 59 2.42 -7.14 -10.29
N GLU A 60 3.04 -6.23 -11.03
CA GLU A 60 2.73 -4.79 -10.95
C GLU A 60 1.30 -4.49 -11.39
N SER A 61 0.84 -5.09 -12.48
CA SER A 61 -0.55 -4.93 -12.94
C SER A 61 -1.55 -5.49 -11.92
N ALA A 62 -1.28 -6.66 -11.34
CA ALA A 62 -2.10 -7.22 -10.27
C ALA A 62 -2.13 -6.32 -9.03
N ALA A 63 -0.98 -5.78 -8.60
CA ALA A 63 -0.89 -4.86 -7.48
C ALA A 63 -1.67 -3.56 -7.73
N LYS A 64 -1.53 -2.96 -8.92
CA LYS A 64 -2.30 -1.78 -9.33
C LYS A 64 -3.80 -2.06 -9.30
N SER A 65 -4.24 -3.19 -9.85
CA SER A 65 -5.66 -3.58 -9.83
C SER A 65 -6.19 -3.75 -8.40
N ALA A 66 -5.43 -4.41 -7.52
CA ALA A 66 -5.80 -4.57 -6.12
C ALA A 66 -5.88 -3.21 -5.39
N GLN A 67 -4.92 -2.32 -5.64
CA GLN A 67 -4.92 -0.97 -5.09
C GLN A 67 -6.15 -0.16 -5.54
N THR A 68 -6.51 -0.22 -6.82
CA THR A 68 -7.71 0.47 -7.33
C THR A 68 -8.98 -0.06 -6.68
N LYS A 69 -9.11 -1.39 -6.53
CA LYS A 69 -10.27 -2.00 -5.84
C LYS A 69 -10.36 -1.53 -4.40
N ALA A 70 -9.26 -1.63 -3.64
CA ALA A 70 -9.20 -1.17 -2.26
C ALA A 70 -9.56 0.32 -2.14
N ALA A 71 -9.06 1.18 -3.04
CA ALA A 71 -9.39 2.60 -3.04
C ALA A 71 -10.88 2.86 -3.27
N SER A 72 -11.51 2.11 -4.19
CA SER A 72 -12.95 2.23 -4.46
C SER A 72 -13.81 1.79 -3.27
N GLU A 73 -13.44 0.71 -2.58
CA GLU A 73 -14.12 0.25 -1.37
C GLU A 73 -13.99 1.26 -0.23
N VAL A 74 -12.79 1.82 -0.03
CA VAL A 74 -12.56 2.87 0.97
C VAL A 74 -13.42 4.11 0.67
N ALA A 75 -13.51 4.53 -0.60
CA ALA A 75 -14.35 5.65 -0.99
C ALA A 75 -15.83 5.39 -0.69
N HIS A 76 -16.33 4.21 -1.06
CA HIS A 76 -17.70 3.80 -0.78
C HIS A 76 -17.99 3.76 0.74
N LEU A 77 -17.08 3.22 1.54
CA LEU A 77 -17.22 3.18 3.00
C LEU A 77 -17.22 4.57 3.63
N LYS A 78 -16.39 5.50 3.13
CA LYS A 78 -16.40 6.90 3.58
C LYS A 78 -17.75 7.55 3.32
N GLN A 79 -18.27 7.42 2.10
CA GLN A 79 -19.59 7.96 1.74
C GLN A 79 -20.70 7.39 2.64
N LYS A 80 -20.70 6.07 2.89
CA LYS A 80 -21.68 5.44 3.78
C LYS A 80 -21.55 5.93 5.22
N ASN A 81 -20.33 6.16 5.70
CA ASN A 81 -20.09 6.70 7.04
C ASN A 81 -20.63 8.14 7.15
N GLU A 82 -20.38 8.99 6.16
CA GLU A 82 -20.93 10.35 6.11
C GLU A 82 -22.46 10.34 6.11
N GLU A 83 -23.09 9.46 5.32
CA GLU A 83 -24.54 9.29 5.30
C GLU A 83 -25.09 8.87 6.68
N LEU A 84 -24.45 7.89 7.32
CA LEU A 84 -24.85 7.43 8.65
C LEU A 84 -24.68 8.52 9.72
N GLN A 85 -23.58 9.28 9.68
CA GLN A 85 -23.37 10.41 10.58
C GLN A 85 -24.41 11.52 10.36
N PHE A 86 -24.81 11.76 9.11
CA PHE A 86 -25.88 12.70 8.79
C PHE A 86 -27.22 12.22 9.37
N LYS A 87 -27.59 10.96 9.14
CA LYS A 87 -28.81 10.35 9.70
C LYS A 87 -28.82 10.38 11.23
N LEU A 88 -27.68 10.06 11.85
CA LEU A 88 -27.54 10.10 13.31
C LEU A 88 -27.75 11.52 13.85
N ARG A 89 -27.19 12.54 13.20
CA ARG A 89 -27.41 13.95 13.56
C ARG A 89 -28.89 14.32 13.44
N GLN A 90 -29.53 13.98 12.33
CA GLN A 90 -30.97 14.25 12.14
C GLN A 90 -31.83 13.58 13.22
N MET A 91 -31.55 12.31 13.55
CA MET A 91 -32.24 11.61 14.63
C MET A 91 -32.01 12.29 15.98
N TRP A 92 -30.77 12.71 16.26
CA TRP A 92 -30.43 13.39 17.50
C TRP A 92 -31.16 14.73 17.63
N ASP A 93 -31.19 15.52 16.57
CA ASP A 93 -31.90 16.80 16.53
C ASP A 93 -33.40 16.59 16.68
N TRP A 94 -33.97 15.60 15.98
CA TRP A 94 -35.38 15.22 16.13
C TRP A 94 -35.70 14.81 17.57
N TYR A 95 -34.90 13.91 18.16
CA TYR A 95 -35.10 13.43 19.52
C TYR A 95 -35.03 14.57 20.55
N ASN A 96 -34.05 15.46 20.44
CA ASN A 96 -33.97 16.61 21.34
C ASN A 96 -35.15 17.56 21.17
N ASN A 97 -35.60 17.79 19.93
CA ASN A 97 -36.77 18.62 19.69
C ASN A 97 -38.04 18.02 20.29
N GLU A 98 -38.24 16.70 20.18
CA GLU A 98 -39.40 16.01 20.77
C GLU A 98 -39.35 16.03 22.31
N ILE A 99 -38.18 15.82 22.92
CA ILE A 99 -38.00 16.02 24.36
C ILE A 99 -38.41 17.43 24.77
N THR A 100 -37.88 18.44 24.08
CA THR A 100 -38.16 19.85 24.41
C THR A 100 -39.65 20.17 24.26
N LYS A 101 -40.31 19.72 23.18
CA LYS A 101 -41.75 19.89 22.98
C LYS A 101 -42.58 19.27 24.10
N ALA A 102 -42.15 18.12 24.61
CA ALA A 102 -42.79 17.44 25.75
C ALA A 102 -42.43 18.06 27.11
N GLY A 103 -41.61 19.14 27.15
CA GLY A 103 -41.13 19.73 28.39
C GLY A 103 -40.11 18.89 29.15
N GLY A 104 -39.55 17.87 28.47
CA GLY A 104 -38.52 17.01 29.01
C GLY A 104 -37.15 17.69 29.04
N LEU A 105 -36.24 17.17 29.86
CA LEU A 105 -34.89 17.67 29.98
C LEU A 105 -33.97 16.95 28.98
N THR A 106 -33.36 17.67 28.05
CA THR A 106 -32.40 17.08 27.11
C THR A 106 -31.13 16.61 27.85
N PHE A 107 -30.45 15.59 27.31
CA PHE A 107 -29.22 15.08 27.91
C PHE A 107 -28.16 16.17 28.09
N LYS A 108 -28.01 17.07 27.10
CA LYS A 108 -27.06 18.19 27.18
C LYS A 108 -27.39 19.13 28.34
N ALA A 109 -28.65 19.53 28.49
CA ALA A 109 -29.07 20.40 29.58
C ALA A 109 -28.89 19.70 30.94
N GLY A 110 -29.30 18.44 31.06
CA GLY A 110 -29.10 17.63 32.27
C GLY A 110 -27.62 17.47 32.64
N SER A 111 -26.75 17.22 31.66
CA SER A 111 -25.32 17.10 31.87
C SER A 111 -24.68 18.41 32.37
N LEU A 112 -25.04 19.55 31.78
CA LEU A 112 -24.55 20.86 32.22
C LEU A 112 -24.98 21.17 33.65
N ILE A 113 -26.25 20.92 33.97
CA ILE A 113 -26.80 21.10 35.32
C ILE A 113 -26.09 20.17 36.31
N ALA A 114 -25.96 18.89 35.98
CA ALA A 114 -25.31 17.91 36.84
C ALA A 114 -23.85 18.29 37.11
N LYS A 115 -23.10 18.73 36.10
CA LYS A 115 -21.72 19.20 36.26
C LYS A 115 -21.61 20.43 37.14
N ALA A 116 -22.54 21.38 37.02
CA ALA A 116 -22.52 22.59 37.85
C ALA A 116 -22.92 22.34 39.30
N LEU A 117 -23.67 21.27 39.58
CA LEU A 117 -24.17 20.91 40.90
C LEU A 117 -23.39 19.76 41.55
N HIS A 118 -22.38 19.20 40.89
CA HIS A 118 -21.65 18.05 41.41
C HIS A 118 -20.79 18.45 42.62
N PRO A 119 -20.90 17.76 43.78
CA PRO A 119 -20.31 18.19 45.05
C PRO A 119 -18.78 18.25 45.00
N ASP A 120 -18.15 17.39 44.21
CA ASP A 120 -16.68 17.32 44.09
C ASP A 120 -16.09 18.28 43.06
N THR A 121 -16.92 19.00 42.30
CA THR A 121 -16.44 19.95 41.29
C THR A 121 -16.54 21.38 41.80
N LYS A 122 -15.53 22.20 41.49
CA LYS A 122 -15.59 23.67 41.61
C LYS A 122 -15.78 24.27 40.22
N PRO A 123 -17.01 24.30 39.67
CA PRO A 123 -17.26 24.80 38.32
C PRO A 123 -16.95 26.29 38.24
N SER A 124 -16.30 26.69 37.14
CA SER A 124 -16.05 28.09 36.83
C SER A 124 -17.36 28.88 36.71
N GLU A 125 -17.27 30.21 36.80
CA GLU A 125 -18.45 31.08 36.64
C GLU A 125 -19.12 30.87 35.28
N GLU A 126 -18.33 30.65 34.22
CA GLU A 126 -18.82 30.35 32.87
C GLU A 126 -19.67 29.07 32.84
N VAL A 127 -19.18 27.99 33.45
CA VAL A 127 -19.91 26.71 33.52
C VAL A 127 -21.19 26.85 34.33
N ARG A 128 -21.16 27.61 35.44
CA ARG A 128 -22.35 27.89 36.25
C ARG A 128 -23.37 28.71 35.48
N LEU A 129 -22.93 29.72 34.73
CA LEU A 129 -23.79 30.53 33.88
C LEU A 129 -24.44 29.72 32.76
N GLU A 130 -23.69 28.84 32.10
CA GLU A 130 -24.23 27.94 31.06
C GLU A 130 -25.26 26.96 31.64
N ALA A 131 -24.99 26.37 32.80
CA ALA A 131 -25.93 25.49 33.48
C ALA A 131 -27.22 26.21 33.89
N PHE A 132 -27.11 27.45 34.41
CA PHE A 132 -28.27 28.27 34.76
C PHE A 132 -29.12 28.63 33.54
N LYS A 133 -28.48 29.00 32.42
CA LYS A 133 -29.16 29.26 31.15
C LYS A 133 -29.90 28.00 30.66
N ALA A 134 -29.24 26.85 30.71
CA ALA A 134 -29.84 25.57 30.30
C ALA A 134 -31.05 25.19 31.18
N PHE A 135 -30.95 25.36 32.50
CA PHE A 135 -32.05 25.12 33.43
C PHE A 135 -33.25 26.05 33.19
N SER A 136 -32.97 27.35 33.01
CA SER A 136 -34.02 28.36 32.78
C SER A 136 -34.77 28.12 31.47
N ALA A 137 -34.04 27.76 30.40
CA ALA A 137 -34.64 27.39 29.11
C ALA A 137 -35.56 26.16 29.27
N TRP A 138 -35.05 25.07 29.85
CA TRP A 138 -35.85 23.87 30.10
C TRP A 138 -37.11 24.15 30.94
N LYS A 139 -36.99 24.97 32.00
CA LYS A 139 -38.14 25.32 32.83
C LYS A 139 -39.21 26.06 32.01
N GLY A 140 -38.79 27.00 31.15
CA GLY A 140 -39.69 27.69 30.22
C GLY A 140 -40.41 26.73 29.27
N ASP A 141 -39.68 25.80 28.66
CA ASP A 141 -40.23 24.78 27.76
C ASP A 141 -41.21 23.84 28.49
N ARG A 142 -40.86 23.40 29.71
CA ARG A 142 -41.71 22.56 30.55
C ARG A 142 -43.01 23.25 30.94
N ASP A 143 -42.94 24.52 31.31
CA ASP A 143 -44.13 25.29 31.67
C ASP A 143 -45.00 25.56 30.43
N ALA A 144 -44.40 25.79 29.25
CA ALA A 144 -45.13 25.93 28.00
C ALA A 144 -45.83 24.63 27.58
N ALA A 145 -45.16 23.48 27.72
CA ALA A 145 -45.73 22.17 27.40
C ALA A 145 -46.94 21.83 28.27
N LYS A 146 -46.92 22.17 29.57
CA LYS A 146 -48.07 21.97 30.48
C LYS A 146 -49.31 22.81 30.15
N ARG A 147 -49.15 23.90 29.41
CA ARG A 147 -50.26 24.80 29.03
C ARG A 147 -50.93 24.38 27.71
N ARG A 148 -50.35 23.43 26.98
CA ARG A 148 -50.91 22.84 25.76
C ARG A 148 -51.70 21.58 26.10
#